data_AF-A0A060Y7N0-F1
#
_entry.id   AF-A0A060Y7N0-F1
#
_cell.length_a   1.000
_cell.length_b   1.000
_cell.length_c   1.000
_cell.angle_alpha   90.00
_cell.angle_beta   90.00
_cell.angle_gamma   90.00
#
_symmetry.space_group_name_H-M   'P 1'
#
loop_
_entity.id
_entity.type
_entity.pdbx_description
1 polymer ?
#
loop_
_entity_poly.entity_id
_entity_poly.type
_entity_poly.pdbx_seq_one_letter_code
_entity_poly.pdbx_strand_id
1 'polypeptide(L)' 'MIVDFRKQQREHPPIHIDGTVVERVVSFKFLGVHITDKLNWSTYTDSVVKEARQRLFNLRRLKKFGLSP' A
#
# COMPACT_ATOMS: atom_id res chain seq x y z
N MET A 1 11.33 -0.11 10.88
CA MET A 1 10.86 -1.11 9.90
C MET A 1 12.06 -1.92 9.46
N ILE A 2 11.97 -3.25 9.46
CA ILE A 2 13.04 -4.15 9.00
C ILE A 2 12.49 -4.92 7.80
N VAL A 3 13.27 -4.99 6.73
CA VAL A 3 12.91 -5.67 5.48
C VAL A 3 13.94 -6.76 5.22
N ASP A 4 13.50 -8.00 5.05
CA ASP A 4 14.35 -9.12 4.67
C ASP A 4 14.19 -9.45 3.19
N PHE A 5 15.32 -9.49 2.47
CA PHE A 5 15.39 -9.79 1.03
C PHE A 5 15.87 -11.22 0.75
N ARG A 6 16.05 -12.07 1.77
CA ARG A 6 16.45 -13.47 1.58
C ARG A 6 15.42 -14.21 0.73
N LYS A 7 15.90 -14.91 -0.31
CA LYS A 7 15.05 -15.66 -1.26
C LYS A 7 14.29 -16.84 -0.63
N GLN A 8 14.80 -17.42 0.45
CA GLN A 8 14.09 -18.46 1.20
C GLN A 8 13.26 -17.81 2.31
N GLN A 9 11.94 -17.94 2.21
CA GLN A 9 11.05 -17.65 3.34
C GLN A 9 11.23 -18.73 4.40
N ARG A 10 12.16 -18.49 5.33
CA ARG A 10 12.20 -19.19 6.61
C ARG A 10 11.51 -18.32 7.64
N GLU A 11 10.92 -18.94 8.67
CA GLU A 11 10.47 -18.17 9.83
C GLU A 11 11.64 -17.35 10.39
N HIS A 12 11.38 -16.07 10.61
CA HIS A 12 12.36 -15.20 11.23
C HIS A 12 12.38 -15.48 12.73
N PRO A 13 13.57 -15.70 13.32
CA PRO A 13 13.70 -15.66 14.77
C PRO A 13 13.28 -14.28 15.29
N PRO A 14 12.75 -14.19 16.53
CA PRO A 14 12.32 -12.93 17.12
C PRO A 14 13.45 -11.89 17.09
N ILE A 15 13.15 -10.71 16.53
CA ILE A 15 14.11 -9.61 16.48
C ILE A 15 14.03 -8.86 17.80
N HIS A 16 15.20 -8.56 18.39
CA HIS A 16 15.29 -7.79 19.62
C HIS A 16 15.90 -6.42 19.32
N ILE A 17 15.24 -5.35 19.77
CA ILE A 17 15.79 -3.98 19.80
C ILE A 17 15.84 -3.57 21.26
N ASP A 18 17.03 -3.18 21.75
CA ASP A 18 17.27 -2.82 23.16
C ASP A 18 16.73 -3.86 24.17
N GLY A 19 16.93 -5.15 23.85
CA GLY A 19 16.46 -6.28 24.67
C GLY A 19 14.95 -6.55 24.58
N THR A 20 14.20 -5.74 23.84
CA THR A 20 12.75 -5.90 23.66
C THR A 20 12.44 -6.60 22.33
N VAL A 21 11.59 -7.63 22.38
CA VAL A 21 11.12 -8.32 21.16
C VAL A 21 10.27 -7.38 20.32
N VAL A 22 10.60 -7.28 19.04
CA VAL A 22 9.83 -6.53 18.05
C VAL A 22 8.67 -7.39 17.58
N GLU A 23 7.45 -6.90 17.80
CA GLU A 23 6.24 -7.55 17.32
C GLU A 23 6.14 -7.53 15.79
N ARG A 24 5.71 -8.64 15.21
CA ARG A 24 5.35 -8.71 13.79
C ARG A 24 3.89 -8.32 13.59
N VAL A 25 3.65 -7.21 12.91
CA VAL A 25 2.31 -6.74 12.54
C VAL A 25 2.01 -7.02 11.07
N VAL A 26 0.74 -7.30 10.76
CA VAL A 26 0.28 -7.60 9.38
C VAL A 26 0.22 -6.34 8.51
N SER A 27 0.00 -5.18 9.13
CA SER A 27 0.04 -3.88 8.47
C SER A 27 0.54 -2.80 9.43
N PHE A 28 1.25 -1.82 8.88
CA PHE A 28 1.75 -0.67 9.61
C PHE A 28 1.65 0.59 8.74
N LYS A 29 1.37 1.73 9.38
CA LYS A 29 1.33 3.03 8.70
C LYS A 29 2.67 3.74 8.87
N PHE A 30 3.42 3.87 7.77
CA PHE A 30 4.68 4.61 7.72
C PHE A 30 4.55 5.81 6.78
N LEU A 31 4.82 7.02 7.28
CA LEU A 31 4.75 8.26 6.50
C LEU A 31 3.41 8.45 5.74
N GLY A 32 2.30 7.98 6.32
CA GLY A 32 0.99 8.07 5.67
C GLY A 32 0.61 6.88 4.78
N VAL A 33 1.56 5.99 4.46
CA VAL A 33 1.35 4.82 3.61
C VAL A 33 1.12 3.57 4.47
N HIS A 34 0.08 2.79 4.16
CA HIS A 34 -0.12 1.47 4.75
C HIS A 34 0.74 0.45 4.02
N ILE A 35 1.70 -0.12 4.74
CA ILE A 35 2.60 -1.16 4.26
C ILE A 35 2.17 -2.46 4.93
N THR A 36 1.99 -3.52 4.13
CA THR A 36 1.68 -4.86 4.67
C THR A 36 2.95 -5.65 4.95
N ASP A 37 2.83 -6.73 5.72
CA ASP A 37 3.93 -7.67 5.99
C ASP A 37 4.43 -8.38 4.73
N LYS A 38 3.64 -8.37 3.65
CA LYS A 38 4.02 -8.82 2.30
C LYS A 38 4.67 -7.72 1.46
N LEU A 39 4.91 -6.54 2.05
CA LEU A 39 5.41 -5.33 1.38
C LEU A 39 4.56 -4.92 0.16
N ASN A 40 3.29 -5.33 0.14
CA ASN A 40 2.38 -4.89 -0.90
C ASN A 40 1.73 -3.56 -0.47
N TRP A 41 1.57 -2.68 -1.45
CA TRP A 41 0.77 -1.46 -1.35
C TRP A 41 -0.42 -1.52 -2.32
N SER A 42 -0.75 -2.72 -2.81
CA SER A 42 -1.78 -2.94 -3.83
C SER A 42 -3.12 -2.34 -3.40
N THR A 43 -3.53 -2.52 -2.14
CA THR A 43 -4.75 -1.93 -1.59
C THR A 43 -4.79 -0.40 -1.76
N TYR A 44 -3.69 0.28 -1.45
CA TYR A 44 -3.61 1.73 -1.61
C TYR A 44 -3.62 2.12 -3.09
N THR A 45 -2.77 1.49 -3.92
CA THR A 45 -2.72 1.79 -5.36
C THR A 45 -4.06 1.51 -6.05
N ASP A 46 -4.75 0.44 -5.68
CA ASP A 46 -6.06 0.07 -6.23
C ASP A 46 -7.11 1.12 -5.87
N SER A 47 -7.10 1.63 -4.63
CA SER A 47 -7.99 2.71 -4.22
C SER A 47 -7.75 4.00 -5.02
N VAL A 48 -6.48 4.41 -5.19
CA VAL A 48 -6.10 5.60 -5.95
C VAL A 48 -6.48 5.45 -7.43
N VAL A 49 -6.20 4.28 -8.02
CA VAL A 49 -6.55 3.98 -9.40
C VAL A 49 -8.06 4.00 -9.60
N LYS A 50 -8.84 3.42 -8.67
CA LYS A 50 -10.30 3.43 -8.73
C LYS A 50 -10.85 4.86 -8.70
N GLU A 51 -10.33 5.70 -7.82
CA GLU A 51 -10.75 7.10 -7.72
C GLU A 51 -10.39 7.90 -8.98
N ALA A 52 -9.16 7.74 -9.49
CA ALA A 52 -8.73 8.38 -10.73
C ALA A 52 -9.60 7.94 -11.93
N ARG A 53 -9.91 6.63 -12.03
CA ARG A 53 -10.81 6.09 -13.06
C ARG A 53 -12.21 6.70 -12.97
N GLN A 54 -12.76 6.85 -11.77
CA GLN A 54 -14.08 7.46 -11.57
C GLN A 54 -14.09 8.93 -12.03
N ARG A 55 -13.08 9.70 -11.65
CA ARG A 55 -12.94 11.11 -12.05
C ARG A 55 -12.80 11.24 -13.57
N LEU A 56 -11.92 10.45 -14.17
CA LEU A 56 -11.71 10.44 -15.62
C LEU A 56 -12.95 10.01 -16.39
N PHE A 57 -13.71 9.03 -15.89
CA PHE A 57 -14.96 8.62 -16.50
C PHE A 57 -15.97 9.77 -16.57
N ASN A 58 -16.12 10.52 -15.48
CA ASN A 58 -17.02 11.68 -15.44
C ASN A 58 -16.56 12.77 -16.43
N LEU A 59 -15.27 13.08 -16.47
CA LEU A 59 -14.70 14.05 -17.43
C LEU A 59 -14.92 13.63 -18.89
N ARG A 60 -14.72 12.34 -19.20
CA ARG A 60 -14.99 11.80 -20.55
C ARG A 60 -16.47 11.93 -20.92
N ARG A 61 -17.39 11.74 -19.96
CA ARG A 61 -18.82 11.95 -20.18
C ARG A 61 -19.14 13.41 -20.45
N LEU A 62 -18.64 14.35 -19.65
CA LEU A 62 -18.85 15.79 -19.87
C LEU A 62 -18.42 16.20 -21.27
N LYS A 63 -17.19 15.82 -21.67
CA LYS A 63 -16.67 16.08 -23.02
C LYS A 63 -17.57 15.50 -24.12
N LYS A 64 -18.16 14.32 -23.92
CA LYS A 64 -19.07 13.70 -24.89
C LYS A 64 -20.36 14.51 -25.09
N PHE A 65 -20.83 15.21 -24.06
CA PHE A 65 -21.98 16.10 -24.14
C PHE A 65 -21.65 17.52 -24.61
N GLY A 66 -20.42 17.76 -25.07
CA GLY A 66 -19.96 19.10 -25.48
C GLY A 66 -19.79 20.06 -24.30
N LEU A 67 -19.84 19.55 -23.06
CA LEU A 67 -19.61 20.33 -21.86
C LEU A 67 -18.10 20.35 -21.59
N SER A 68 -17.54 21.55 -21.51
CA SER A 68 -16.19 21.72 -20.95
C SER A 68 -16.21 21.25 -19.49
N PRO A 69 -15.11 20.62 -19.00
CA PRO A 69 -14.84 20.57 -17.57
C PRO A 69 -14.92 21.96 -16.93
#